data_AF-A0A2E3HYB1-F1
#
_entry.id   AF-A0A2E3HYB1-F1
#
_cell.length_a   1.000
_cell.length_b   1.000
_cell.length_c   1.000
_cell.angle_alpha   90.00
_cell.angle_beta   90.00
_cell.angle_gamma   90.00
#
_symmetry.space_group_name_H-M   'P 1'
#
loop_
_entity.id
_entity.type
_entity.pdbx_description
1 polymer ?
#
loop_
_entity_poly.entity_id
_entity_poly.type
_entity_poly.pdbx_seq_one_letter_code
_entity_poly.pdbx_strand_id
1 'polypeptide(L)'
;MDKIIAFYGAYPELKSQTFARSSDWQYWNERSGIASKGVVHQAFLRQNIDEASDYLAKLDFGDNPNQIIDIDELGWDFDGGIDQHSIEIIKATHYKNPSLKIAVWQMRGPVAPKLAAVYRDSVELIMMETYVDLNDSWMIAFQLQAARLNGLLEKSLVALGLGKESNDKGGEHWTQTAEELEQQIRLIRFVAPESPGVAFFGKWKLKENKCPLTDKQLDEICSRFLEIPTDGHCLEPNLFQLGRIFTQNYDGPAIFCSSAFVLPCFHSGHDGGQWGESYEPPVARALMMNLGDQDAKGVQVSLRDPEKGVWAAGPVAIPARSVIVALLPILPEKGFWGWGGTSIMEVNAPECVVFKFLDSRHHEKQALIQLPFNEMPTSEVE
;
A
#
# COMPACT_ATOMS: atom_id res chain seq x y z
N MET A 1 -17.65 -5.20 11.31
CA MET A 1 -18.28 -5.54 10.02
C MET A 1 -18.20 -7.05 9.85
N ASP A 2 -19.21 -7.68 9.25
CA ASP A 2 -19.07 -9.04 8.74
C ASP A 2 -17.86 -9.11 7.78
N LYS A 3 -17.10 -10.21 7.80
CA LYS A 3 -15.79 -10.32 7.11
C LYS A 3 -15.97 -10.08 5.61
N ILE A 4 -15.37 -9.01 5.09
CA ILE A 4 -15.45 -8.59 3.68
C ILE A 4 -14.42 -9.41 2.89
N ILE A 5 -14.88 -10.30 2.01
CA ILE A 5 -14.03 -11.31 1.35
C ILE A 5 -13.35 -10.77 0.07
N ALA A 6 -14.04 -9.95 -0.74
CA ALA A 6 -13.47 -9.37 -1.96
C ALA A 6 -14.12 -8.03 -2.37
N PHE A 7 -13.33 -7.05 -2.80
CA PHE A 7 -13.79 -5.80 -3.47
C PHE A 7 -13.33 -5.77 -4.93
N TYR A 8 -14.19 -5.35 -5.87
CA TYR A 8 -13.84 -5.23 -7.29
C TYR A 8 -13.97 -3.79 -7.77
N GLY A 9 -12.88 -3.19 -8.28
CA GLY A 9 -12.91 -1.93 -9.05
C GLY A 9 -13.51 -2.15 -10.46
N ALA A 10 -14.32 -1.20 -10.94
CA ALA A 10 -15.25 -1.39 -12.07
C ALA A 10 -14.70 -1.06 -13.50
N TYR A 11 -15.46 -1.55 -14.49
CA TYR A 11 -15.33 -1.59 -15.97
C TYR A 11 -15.04 -0.27 -16.74
N PRO A 12 -14.67 -0.32 -18.05
CA PRO A 12 -14.48 0.85 -18.92
C PRO A 12 -15.76 1.35 -19.59
N GLU A 13 -16.74 0.46 -19.83
CA GLU A 13 -18.05 0.84 -20.41
C GLU A 13 -19.02 1.41 -19.34
N LEU A 14 -18.59 1.39 -18.08
CA LEU A 14 -19.27 1.96 -16.94
C LEU A 14 -18.23 2.73 -16.12
N LYS A 15 -18.00 4.00 -16.46
CA LYS A 15 -17.25 4.97 -15.64
C LYS A 15 -17.43 4.64 -14.16
N SER A 16 -16.36 4.19 -13.48
CA SER A 16 -16.24 4.03 -12.03
C SER A 16 -17.58 3.87 -11.32
N GLN A 17 -18.18 2.68 -11.20
CA GLN A 17 -19.24 2.55 -10.20
C GLN A 17 -18.55 2.42 -8.84
N THR A 18 -18.48 3.39 -7.91
CA THR A 18 -19.38 4.51 -7.59
C THR A 18 -20.83 4.14 -7.84
N PHE A 19 -21.45 3.44 -6.91
CA PHE A 19 -22.84 3.02 -7.01
C PHE A 19 -23.71 4.28 -7.16
N ALA A 20 -24.01 4.65 -8.40
CA ALA A 20 -24.56 5.96 -8.78
C ALA A 20 -26.06 5.88 -9.13
N ARG A 21 -26.69 4.70 -9.01
CA ARG A 21 -28.15 4.55 -9.14
C ARG A 21 -28.74 4.06 -7.83
N SER A 22 -29.83 4.68 -7.41
CA SER A 22 -30.59 4.33 -6.19
C SER A 22 -31.03 2.86 -6.15
N SER A 23 -31.18 2.17 -7.29
CA SER A 23 -31.56 0.75 -7.30
C SER A 23 -30.39 -0.23 -7.15
N ASP A 24 -29.15 0.19 -7.38
CA ASP A 24 -28.02 -0.75 -7.48
C ASP A 24 -27.65 -1.34 -6.11
N TRP A 25 -27.83 -0.57 -5.03
CA TRP A 25 -27.55 -1.08 -3.70
C TRP A 25 -28.48 -2.23 -3.30
N GLN A 26 -29.74 -2.22 -3.73
CA GLN A 26 -30.70 -3.30 -3.43
C GLN A 26 -30.25 -4.61 -4.08
N TYR A 27 -29.85 -4.54 -5.37
CA TYR A 27 -29.34 -5.70 -6.12
C TYR A 27 -28.12 -6.34 -5.43
N TRP A 28 -27.18 -5.53 -4.97
CA TRP A 28 -25.96 -6.02 -4.33
C TRP A 28 -26.20 -6.45 -2.89
N ASN A 29 -27.05 -5.77 -2.14
CA ASN A 29 -27.38 -6.12 -0.76
C ASN A 29 -28.02 -7.52 -0.65
N GLU A 30 -28.90 -7.90 -1.59
CA GLU A 30 -29.45 -9.26 -1.69
C GLU A 30 -28.37 -10.35 -1.90
N ARG A 31 -27.18 -9.95 -2.37
CA ARG A 31 -26.03 -10.81 -2.65
C ARG A 31 -24.90 -10.63 -1.64
N SER A 32 -25.20 -10.01 -0.49
CA SER A 32 -24.21 -9.66 0.54
C SER A 32 -23.11 -8.69 0.07
N GLY A 33 -23.31 -8.03 -1.08
CA GLY A 33 -22.45 -6.97 -1.58
C GLY A 33 -22.75 -5.64 -0.89
N ILE A 34 -21.72 -4.83 -0.71
CA ILE A 34 -21.82 -3.50 -0.11
C ILE A 34 -21.70 -2.46 -1.21
N ALA A 35 -22.70 -1.57 -1.30
CA ALA A 35 -22.68 -0.45 -2.23
C ALA A 35 -22.06 0.80 -1.60
N SER A 36 -21.13 1.44 -2.31
CA SER A 36 -20.46 2.67 -1.90
C SER A 36 -20.55 3.78 -2.96
N LYS A 37 -20.32 5.02 -2.58
CA LYS A 37 -20.16 6.12 -3.53
C LYS A 37 -18.68 6.45 -3.67
N GLY A 38 -18.08 5.92 -4.73
CA GLY A 38 -16.79 6.31 -5.27
C GLY A 38 -16.61 7.81 -5.44
N VAL A 39 -15.47 8.31 -4.97
CA VAL A 39 -14.99 9.67 -5.16
C VAL A 39 -13.51 9.56 -5.45
N VAL A 40 -13.02 10.26 -6.46
CA VAL A 40 -11.59 10.30 -6.75
C VAL A 40 -10.96 11.41 -5.92
N HIS A 41 -9.85 11.15 -5.22
CA HIS A 41 -9.20 12.12 -4.33
C HIS A 41 -8.97 13.47 -5.02
N GLN A 42 -8.53 13.46 -6.28
CA GLN A 42 -8.28 14.64 -7.13
C GLN A 42 -9.50 15.55 -7.27
N ALA A 43 -10.73 15.06 -7.08
CA ALA A 43 -11.95 15.84 -7.17
C ALA A 43 -12.06 16.91 -6.07
N PHE A 44 -11.51 16.64 -4.88
CA PHE A 44 -11.59 17.54 -3.73
C PHE A 44 -10.23 17.95 -3.17
N LEU A 45 -9.16 17.32 -3.62
CA LEU A 45 -7.80 17.54 -3.14
C LEU A 45 -7.26 18.97 -3.35
N ARG A 46 -7.80 19.71 -4.32
CA ARG A 46 -7.46 21.12 -4.56
C ARG A 46 -8.41 22.12 -3.88
N GLN A 47 -9.45 21.62 -3.21
CA GLN A 47 -10.41 22.46 -2.50
C GLN A 47 -9.95 22.66 -1.07
N ASN A 48 -10.24 23.82 -0.49
CA ASN A 48 -9.88 24.03 0.92
C ASN A 48 -10.61 23.00 1.81
N ILE A 49 -10.15 22.86 3.05
CA ILE A 49 -10.65 21.83 3.97
C ILE A 49 -12.18 21.92 4.13
N ASP A 50 -12.73 23.14 4.21
CA ASP A 50 -14.16 23.35 4.40
C ASP A 50 -14.99 22.93 3.17
N GLU A 51 -14.56 23.34 1.98
CA GLU A 51 -15.19 22.98 0.70
C GLU A 51 -15.14 21.47 0.45
N ALA A 52 -13.95 20.87 0.57
CA ALA A 52 -13.75 19.44 0.38
C ALA A 52 -14.60 18.61 1.35
N SER A 53 -14.59 18.99 2.63
CA SER A 53 -15.35 18.26 3.64
C SER A 53 -16.85 18.46 3.51
N ASP A 54 -17.32 19.65 3.09
CA ASP A 54 -18.73 19.88 2.75
C ASP A 54 -19.16 19.04 1.55
N TYR A 55 -18.34 18.99 0.52
CA TYR A 55 -18.59 18.18 -0.67
C TYR A 55 -18.78 16.71 -0.29
N LEU A 56 -17.85 16.13 0.47
CA LEU A 56 -17.92 14.73 0.90
C LEU A 56 -19.11 14.47 1.84
N ALA A 57 -19.32 15.34 2.83
CA ALA A 57 -20.36 15.13 3.85
C ALA A 57 -21.79 15.26 3.30
N LYS A 58 -21.99 15.99 2.20
CA LYS A 58 -23.30 16.27 1.58
C LYS A 58 -23.56 15.44 0.31
N LEU A 59 -22.74 14.43 0.03
CA LEU A 59 -22.98 13.56 -1.12
C LEU A 59 -24.36 12.91 -1.02
N ASP A 60 -25.11 12.97 -2.13
CA ASP A 60 -26.42 12.33 -2.21
C ASP A 60 -26.26 10.81 -2.43
N PHE A 61 -26.79 10.02 -1.50
CA PHE A 61 -26.80 8.55 -1.55
C PHE A 61 -28.16 7.99 -1.99
N GLY A 62 -29.13 8.84 -2.36
CA GLY A 62 -30.48 8.43 -2.69
C GLY A 62 -31.18 7.76 -1.50
N ASP A 63 -31.77 6.61 -1.75
CA ASP A 63 -32.47 5.79 -0.75
C ASP A 63 -31.59 4.72 -0.09
N ASN A 64 -30.27 4.71 -0.36
CA ASN A 64 -29.35 3.74 0.25
C ASN A 64 -29.24 4.00 1.76
N PRO A 65 -29.67 3.05 2.62
CA PRO A 65 -29.60 3.22 4.08
C PRO A 65 -28.16 3.17 4.62
N ASN A 66 -27.20 2.66 3.83
CA ASN A 66 -25.80 2.55 4.20
C ASN A 66 -24.97 3.59 3.43
N GLN A 67 -24.77 4.76 4.03
CA GLN A 67 -23.96 5.83 3.46
C GLN A 67 -22.47 5.49 3.61
N ILE A 68 -21.86 5.01 2.53
CA ILE A 68 -20.44 4.66 2.47
C ILE A 68 -19.84 5.42 1.30
N ILE A 69 -18.87 6.29 1.54
CA ILE A 69 -17.98 6.77 0.46
C ILE A 69 -16.81 5.82 0.29
N ASP A 70 -16.34 5.73 -0.93
CA ASP A 70 -15.10 5.04 -1.26
C ASP A 70 -14.18 6.03 -1.99
N ILE A 71 -13.05 6.37 -1.38
CA ILE A 71 -12.16 7.41 -1.91
C ILE A 71 -11.00 6.76 -2.64
N ASP A 72 -10.96 6.91 -3.96
CA ASP A 72 -9.91 6.41 -4.83
C ASP A 72 -8.65 7.29 -4.76
N GLU A 73 -7.46 6.67 -4.79
CA GLU A 73 -6.15 7.32 -4.74
C GLU A 73 -5.93 8.30 -3.55
N LEU A 74 -6.43 7.95 -2.36
CA LEU A 74 -6.27 8.78 -1.16
C LEU A 74 -4.91 8.57 -0.49
N GLY A 75 -4.24 9.68 -0.17
CA GLY A 75 -2.90 9.70 0.39
C GLY A 75 -1.84 9.29 -0.63
N TRP A 76 -0.64 9.84 -0.54
CA TRP A 76 0.42 9.56 -1.50
C TRP A 76 1.80 9.80 -0.88
N ASP A 77 2.03 10.92 -0.19
CA ASP A 77 3.39 11.49 -0.03
C ASP A 77 4.08 11.26 1.32
N PHE A 78 3.70 10.19 2.01
CA PHE A 78 4.25 9.72 3.28
C PHE A 78 4.30 10.80 4.36
N ASP A 79 3.12 11.20 4.85
CA ASP A 79 2.91 12.26 5.84
C ASP A 79 3.41 13.64 5.37
N GLY A 80 3.50 13.85 4.06
CA GLY A 80 3.83 15.13 3.44
C GLY A 80 2.63 16.07 3.41
N GLY A 81 2.65 17.07 2.53
CA GLY A 81 1.59 18.07 2.47
C GLY A 81 0.28 17.48 1.96
N ILE A 82 0.33 16.57 0.99
CA ILE A 82 -0.87 15.90 0.45
C ILE A 82 -1.54 15.10 1.57
N ASP A 83 -0.79 14.24 2.25
CA ASP A 83 -1.33 13.42 3.34
C ASP A 83 -1.88 14.29 4.50
N GLN A 84 -1.17 15.37 4.86
CA GLN A 84 -1.62 16.30 5.90
C GLN A 84 -2.96 16.96 5.53
N HIS A 85 -3.12 17.34 4.27
CA HIS A 85 -4.38 17.91 3.79
C HIS A 85 -5.51 16.88 3.75
N SER A 86 -5.24 15.67 3.28
CA SER A 86 -6.21 14.56 3.32
C SER A 86 -6.65 14.26 4.76
N ILE A 87 -5.71 14.24 5.71
CA ILE A 87 -5.98 14.08 7.15
C ILE A 87 -7.00 15.11 7.65
N GLU A 88 -6.81 16.38 7.30
CA GLU A 88 -7.67 17.48 7.73
C GLU A 88 -9.07 17.39 7.12
N ILE A 89 -9.15 17.04 5.83
CA ILE A 89 -10.43 16.81 5.14
C ILE A 89 -11.19 15.66 5.80
N ILE A 90 -10.56 14.50 6.01
CA ILE A 90 -11.22 13.34 6.60
C ILE A 90 -11.75 13.64 8.00
N LYS A 91 -10.95 14.34 8.84
CA LYS A 91 -11.40 14.78 10.17
C LYS A 91 -12.60 15.71 10.08
N ALA A 92 -12.57 16.71 9.19
CA ALA A 92 -13.65 17.67 9.02
C ALA A 92 -14.92 17.00 8.45
N THR A 93 -14.78 16.07 7.50
CA THR A 93 -15.90 15.27 6.96
C THR A 93 -16.55 14.44 8.05
N HIS A 94 -15.75 13.72 8.85
CA HIS A 94 -16.27 12.91 9.95
C HIS A 94 -16.97 13.76 11.01
N TYR A 95 -16.44 14.95 11.33
CA TYR A 95 -17.12 15.89 12.24
C TYR A 95 -18.47 16.37 11.70
N LYS A 96 -18.55 16.68 10.39
CA LYS A 96 -19.78 17.17 9.74
C LYS A 96 -20.84 16.09 9.56
N ASN A 97 -20.43 14.84 9.31
CA ASN A 97 -21.33 13.69 9.19
C ASN A 97 -20.72 12.45 9.86
N PRO A 98 -20.86 12.29 11.19
CA PRO A 98 -20.27 11.17 11.93
C PRO A 98 -20.83 9.78 11.55
N SER A 99 -22.01 9.74 10.93
CA SER A 99 -22.63 8.50 10.44
C SER A 99 -22.10 8.07 9.07
N LEU A 100 -21.38 8.94 8.35
CA LEU A 100 -20.81 8.61 7.05
C LEU A 100 -19.63 7.66 7.23
N LYS A 101 -19.74 6.48 6.62
CA LYS A 101 -18.65 5.51 6.58
C LYS A 101 -17.71 5.84 5.42
N ILE A 102 -16.41 5.66 5.65
CA ILE A 102 -15.38 5.97 4.66
C ILE A 102 -14.56 4.71 4.42
N ALA A 103 -14.50 4.28 3.16
CA ALA A 103 -13.50 3.36 2.63
C ALA A 103 -12.51 4.15 1.78
N VAL A 104 -11.27 3.69 1.72
CA VAL A 104 -10.20 4.37 0.98
C VAL A 104 -9.41 3.37 0.14
N TRP A 105 -9.16 3.70 -1.12
CA TRP A 105 -8.08 3.12 -1.90
C TRP A 105 -6.83 3.94 -1.61
N GLN A 106 -5.92 3.35 -0.85
CA GLN A 106 -4.65 3.98 -0.50
C GLN A 106 -3.75 3.91 -1.72
N MET A 107 -3.45 5.07 -2.32
CA MET A 107 -2.54 5.14 -3.46
C MET A 107 -1.16 4.65 -3.02
N ARG A 108 -0.62 3.66 -3.76
CA ARG A 108 0.78 3.20 -3.65
C ARG A 108 1.23 3.01 -2.19
N GLY A 109 0.46 2.26 -1.39
CA GLY A 109 0.77 2.03 0.03
C GLY A 109 2.23 1.60 0.26
N PRO A 110 2.75 1.63 1.50
CA PRO A 110 2.03 1.56 2.77
C PRO A 110 1.49 2.89 3.31
N VAL A 111 0.49 2.81 4.20
CA VAL A 111 -0.05 3.98 4.92
C VAL A 111 1.00 4.52 5.91
N ALA A 112 1.35 5.79 5.78
CA ALA A 112 2.31 6.45 6.66
C ALA A 112 1.73 6.71 8.07
N PRO A 113 2.57 6.84 9.12
CA PRO A 113 2.12 6.86 10.51
C PRO A 113 1.11 7.96 10.88
N LYS A 114 1.24 9.20 10.36
CA LYS A 114 0.27 10.26 10.69
C LYS A 114 -1.05 10.04 9.97
N LEU A 115 -1.02 9.64 8.70
CA LEU A 115 -2.24 9.28 7.97
C LEU A 115 -2.95 8.10 8.63
N ALA A 116 -2.19 7.10 9.05
CA ALA A 116 -2.69 5.92 9.76
C ALA A 116 -3.39 6.30 11.07
N ALA A 117 -2.89 7.30 11.80
CA ALA A 117 -3.52 7.74 13.03
C ALA A 117 -4.96 8.24 12.82
N VAL A 118 -5.25 8.85 11.67
CA VAL A 118 -6.61 9.31 11.33
C VAL A 118 -7.46 8.16 10.80
N TYR A 119 -6.87 7.28 9.98
CA TYR A 119 -7.58 6.11 9.48
C TYR A 119 -8.07 5.18 10.59
N ARG A 120 -7.35 5.10 11.73
CA ARG A 120 -7.80 4.32 12.89
C ARG A 120 -9.17 4.74 13.41
N ASP A 121 -9.50 6.02 13.34
CA ASP A 121 -10.72 6.55 13.98
C ASP A 121 -11.82 6.90 12.98
N SER A 122 -11.48 7.16 11.72
CA SER A 122 -12.41 7.76 10.74
C SER A 122 -12.59 6.95 9.46
N VAL A 123 -11.87 5.84 9.29
CA VAL A 123 -11.94 4.98 8.09
C VAL A 123 -12.31 3.56 8.50
N GLU A 124 -13.28 2.99 7.80
CA GLU A 124 -13.84 1.66 8.03
C GLU A 124 -13.10 0.56 7.28
N LEU A 125 -12.56 0.88 6.11
CA LEU A 125 -11.85 -0.06 5.25
C LEU A 125 -10.74 0.65 4.46
N ILE A 126 -9.55 0.05 4.44
CA ILE A 126 -8.40 0.52 3.70
C ILE A 126 -8.02 -0.53 2.66
N MET A 127 -7.94 -0.11 1.40
CA MET A 127 -7.62 -0.95 0.27
C MET A 127 -6.27 -0.49 -0.27
N MET A 128 -5.21 -1.20 0.12
CA MET A 128 -3.84 -0.80 -0.20
C MET A 128 -3.49 -1.23 -1.62
N GLU A 129 -3.48 -0.27 -2.54
CA GLU A 129 -3.22 -0.51 -3.96
C GLU A 129 -1.84 -1.12 -4.17
N THR A 130 -1.83 -2.32 -4.76
CA THR A 130 -0.63 -3.11 -4.97
C THR A 130 -0.66 -3.73 -6.36
N TYR A 131 -0.05 -3.01 -7.30
CA TYR A 131 -0.03 -3.35 -8.73
C TYR A 131 1.24 -4.11 -9.09
N VAL A 132 1.38 -5.34 -8.58
CA VAL A 132 2.59 -6.16 -8.74
C VAL A 132 2.28 -7.57 -9.24
N ASP A 133 3.25 -8.18 -9.92
CA ASP A 133 3.31 -9.61 -10.16
C ASP A 133 4.07 -10.33 -9.02
N LEU A 134 4.51 -11.58 -9.24
CA LEU A 134 5.25 -12.31 -8.22
C LEU A 134 6.67 -11.79 -7.96
N ASN A 135 7.28 -11.03 -8.87
CA ASN A 135 8.63 -10.50 -8.73
C ASN A 135 8.73 -9.46 -7.61
N ASP A 136 7.65 -8.70 -7.39
CA ASP A 136 7.57 -7.66 -6.34
C ASP A 136 6.60 -8.02 -5.21
N SER A 137 6.36 -9.31 -4.97
CA SER A 137 5.51 -9.81 -3.87
C SER A 137 5.91 -9.31 -2.48
N TRP A 138 7.16 -8.87 -2.32
CA TRP A 138 7.63 -8.25 -1.08
C TRP A 138 6.85 -6.96 -0.74
N MET A 139 6.32 -6.23 -1.72
CA MET A 139 5.48 -5.06 -1.51
C MET A 139 4.17 -5.41 -0.79
N ILE A 140 3.59 -6.57 -1.09
CA ILE A 140 2.39 -7.09 -0.42
C ILE A 140 2.70 -7.30 1.08
N ALA A 141 3.79 -8.04 1.36
CA ALA A 141 4.18 -8.35 2.73
C ALA A 141 4.57 -7.11 3.54
N PHE A 142 5.30 -6.17 2.90
CA PHE A 142 5.69 -4.90 3.51
C PHE A 142 4.47 -4.08 3.92
N GLN A 143 3.50 -3.91 3.01
CA GLN A 143 2.31 -3.11 3.28
C GLN A 143 1.45 -3.70 4.41
N LEU A 144 1.29 -5.03 4.42
CA LEU A 144 0.56 -5.73 5.48
C LEU A 144 1.24 -5.56 6.85
N GLN A 145 2.57 -5.69 6.93
CA GLN A 145 3.28 -5.45 8.19
C GLN A 145 3.22 -3.98 8.61
N ALA A 146 3.33 -3.05 7.66
CA ALA A 146 3.18 -1.63 7.96
C ALA A 146 1.78 -1.33 8.53
N ALA A 147 0.72 -1.88 7.92
CA ALA A 147 -0.64 -1.79 8.44
C ALA A 147 -0.79 -2.41 9.84
N ARG A 148 -0.12 -3.54 10.12
CA ARG A 148 -0.09 -4.16 11.45
C ARG A 148 0.53 -3.25 12.50
N LEU A 149 1.74 -2.76 12.25
CA LEU A 149 2.45 -1.88 13.19
C LEU A 149 1.74 -0.55 13.41
N ASN A 150 1.02 -0.07 12.39
CA ASN A 150 0.18 1.12 12.49
C ASN A 150 -1.21 0.84 13.09
N GLY A 151 -1.54 -0.39 13.50
CA GLY A 151 -2.82 -0.74 14.12
C GLY A 151 -4.02 -0.63 13.19
N LEU A 152 -3.81 -0.91 11.89
CA LEU A 152 -4.83 -0.84 10.83
C LEU A 152 -5.21 -2.20 10.25
N LEU A 153 -4.47 -3.27 10.56
CA LEU A 153 -4.53 -4.53 9.81
C LEU A 153 -5.94 -5.14 9.73
N GLU A 154 -6.70 -5.13 10.82
CA GLU A 154 -8.05 -5.74 10.88
C GLU A 154 -9.06 -5.09 9.92
N LYS A 155 -8.75 -3.88 9.44
CA LYS A 155 -9.54 -3.14 8.45
C LYS A 155 -8.75 -2.79 7.19
N SER A 156 -7.63 -3.46 6.96
CA SER A 156 -6.79 -3.24 5.77
C SER A 156 -6.74 -4.50 4.93
N LEU A 157 -7.06 -4.36 3.65
CA LEU A 157 -6.86 -5.41 2.66
C LEU A 157 -5.88 -4.94 1.58
N VAL A 158 -5.34 -5.88 0.83
CA VAL A 158 -4.47 -5.60 -0.32
C VAL A 158 -5.33 -5.55 -1.57
N ALA A 159 -5.25 -4.46 -2.34
CA ALA A 159 -5.91 -4.30 -3.62
C ALA A 159 -4.95 -4.69 -4.76
N LEU A 160 -5.07 -5.93 -5.25
CA LEU A 160 -4.20 -6.51 -6.25
C LEU A 160 -4.55 -6.02 -7.67
N GLY A 161 -3.53 -5.64 -8.44
CA GLY A 161 -3.67 -5.38 -9.87
C GLY A 161 -3.86 -6.66 -10.68
N LEU A 162 -4.81 -6.64 -11.63
CA LEU A 162 -5.08 -7.76 -12.56
C LEU A 162 -4.73 -7.40 -14.00
N GLY A 163 -4.06 -8.31 -14.69
CA GLY A 163 -3.69 -8.17 -16.10
C GLY A 163 -2.44 -7.33 -16.31
N LYS A 164 -2.59 -6.19 -16.99
CA LYS A 164 -1.50 -5.24 -17.26
C LYS A 164 -2.07 -3.84 -17.44
N GLU A 165 -1.25 -2.85 -17.11
CA GLU A 165 -1.66 -1.45 -17.12
C GLU A 165 -2.08 -0.96 -18.51
N SER A 166 -1.27 -1.22 -19.55
CA SER A 166 -1.53 -0.76 -20.92
C SER A 166 -1.17 -1.80 -22.00
N ASN A 167 -1.81 -1.68 -23.17
CA ASN A 167 -1.47 -2.46 -24.37
C ASN A 167 -0.32 -1.84 -25.18
N ASP A 168 -0.11 -0.54 -25.04
CA ASP A 168 0.84 0.22 -25.85
C ASP A 168 2.09 0.52 -25.02
N LYS A 169 3.20 -0.15 -25.39
CA LYS A 169 4.58 0.05 -24.89
C LYS A 169 4.96 -0.67 -23.59
N GLY A 170 4.70 -1.97 -23.49
CA GLY A 170 5.32 -2.81 -22.45
C GLY A 170 4.91 -2.44 -21.03
N GLY A 171 3.63 -2.06 -20.85
CA GLY A 171 3.08 -1.69 -19.55
C GLY A 171 3.30 -2.77 -18.48
N GLU A 172 3.30 -2.34 -17.22
CA GLU A 172 3.65 -3.17 -16.08
C GLU A 172 2.77 -4.42 -16.02
N HIS A 173 3.41 -5.58 -15.84
CA HIS A 173 2.73 -6.85 -15.62
C HIS A 173 2.25 -6.88 -14.16
N TRP A 174 0.95 -7.10 -13.99
CA TRP A 174 0.38 -7.41 -12.68
C TRP A 174 0.06 -8.90 -12.64
N THR A 175 -0.91 -9.31 -11.84
CA THR A 175 -1.33 -10.71 -11.75
C THR A 175 -2.05 -11.15 -13.02
N GLN A 176 -1.52 -12.17 -13.73
CA GLN A 176 -2.05 -12.60 -15.03
C GLN A 176 -2.58 -14.02 -15.06
N THR A 177 -2.15 -14.88 -14.14
CA THR A 177 -2.55 -16.29 -14.07
C THR A 177 -3.29 -16.60 -12.77
N ALA A 178 -4.00 -17.73 -12.76
CA ALA A 178 -4.68 -18.22 -11.56
C ALA A 178 -3.66 -18.65 -10.49
N GLU A 179 -2.54 -19.22 -10.93
CA GLU A 179 -1.44 -19.67 -10.09
C GLU A 179 -0.77 -18.48 -9.39
N GLU A 180 -0.45 -17.40 -10.12
CA GLU A 180 0.10 -16.16 -9.54
C GLU A 180 -0.85 -15.55 -8.51
N LEU A 181 -2.15 -15.46 -8.84
CA LEU A 181 -3.16 -14.93 -7.94
C LEU A 181 -3.25 -15.77 -6.65
N GLU A 182 -3.29 -17.09 -6.78
CA GLU A 182 -3.38 -17.99 -5.63
C GLU A 182 -2.12 -17.89 -4.75
N GLN A 183 -0.92 -17.78 -5.34
CA GLN A 183 0.32 -17.58 -4.60
C GLN A 183 0.35 -16.24 -3.84
N GLN A 184 -0.10 -15.14 -4.46
CA GLN A 184 -0.22 -13.85 -3.77
C GLN A 184 -1.23 -13.91 -2.61
N ILE A 185 -2.40 -14.53 -2.82
CA ILE A 185 -3.40 -14.70 -1.76
C ILE A 185 -2.87 -15.57 -0.62
N ARG A 186 -2.16 -16.66 -0.92
CA ARG A 186 -1.50 -17.50 0.10
C ARG A 186 -0.46 -16.71 0.88
N LEU A 187 0.31 -15.84 0.23
CA LEU A 187 1.27 -14.97 0.89
C LEU A 187 0.56 -14.00 1.85
N ILE A 188 -0.55 -13.39 1.41
CA ILE A 188 -1.38 -12.52 2.25
C ILE A 188 -1.88 -13.29 3.49
N ARG A 189 -2.44 -14.49 3.31
CA ARG A 189 -2.94 -15.32 4.42
C ARG A 189 -1.85 -15.76 5.38
N PHE A 190 -0.64 -16.00 4.89
CA PHE A 190 0.51 -16.38 5.72
C PHE A 190 1.06 -15.18 6.51
N VAL A 191 1.24 -14.03 5.86
CA VAL A 191 1.85 -12.84 6.48
C VAL A 191 0.86 -12.08 7.38
N ALA A 192 -0.41 -12.09 7.01
CA ALA A 192 -1.49 -11.36 7.67
C ALA A 192 -2.79 -12.16 7.75
N PRO A 193 -2.85 -13.22 8.59
CA PRO A 193 -4.07 -13.99 8.79
C PRO A 193 -5.25 -13.17 9.32
N GLU A 194 -4.99 -12.01 9.92
CA GLU A 194 -5.98 -11.08 10.45
C GLU A 194 -6.58 -10.14 9.39
N SER A 195 -5.95 -10.04 8.21
CA SER A 195 -6.50 -9.25 7.09
C SER A 195 -7.89 -9.80 6.71
N PRO A 196 -8.90 -8.94 6.54
CA PRO A 196 -10.28 -9.37 6.30
C PRO A 196 -10.48 -10.01 4.92
N GLY A 197 -9.63 -9.69 3.94
CA GLY A 197 -9.83 -10.11 2.55
C GLY A 197 -8.79 -9.56 1.58
N VAL A 198 -9.19 -9.49 0.32
CA VAL A 198 -8.43 -8.90 -0.80
C VAL A 198 -9.34 -8.00 -1.64
N ALA A 199 -8.78 -7.14 -2.46
CA ALA A 199 -9.51 -6.40 -3.48
C ALA A 199 -8.77 -6.49 -4.81
N PHE A 200 -9.46 -6.08 -5.88
CA PHE A 200 -8.94 -6.16 -7.23
C PHE A 200 -9.13 -4.85 -7.97
N PHE A 201 -8.04 -4.39 -8.58
CA PHE A 201 -8.05 -3.36 -9.60
C PHE A 201 -7.86 -4.00 -10.98
N GLY A 202 -8.49 -3.43 -12.00
CA GLY A 202 -8.25 -3.87 -13.37
C GLY A 202 -9.00 -5.13 -13.81
N LYS A 203 -10.13 -5.51 -13.18
CA LYS A 203 -10.91 -6.69 -13.64
C LYS A 203 -11.26 -6.61 -15.14
N TRP A 204 -11.51 -5.41 -15.67
CA TRP A 204 -11.75 -5.21 -17.10
C TRP A 204 -10.54 -5.54 -17.99
N LYS A 205 -9.33 -5.37 -17.45
CA LYS A 205 -8.08 -5.71 -18.13
C LYS A 205 -7.97 -7.20 -18.43
N LEU A 206 -8.69 -8.06 -17.69
CA LEU A 206 -8.73 -9.49 -17.99
C LEU A 206 -9.23 -9.73 -19.42
N LYS A 207 -10.27 -9.00 -19.85
CA LYS A 207 -10.85 -9.11 -21.20
C LYS A 207 -10.06 -8.31 -22.23
N GLU A 208 -9.67 -7.07 -21.91
CA GLU A 208 -8.96 -6.18 -22.85
C GLU A 208 -7.59 -6.73 -23.29
N ASN A 209 -6.89 -7.42 -22.39
CA ASN A 209 -5.50 -7.79 -22.60
C ASN A 209 -5.29 -9.27 -22.94
N LYS A 210 -6.37 -10.04 -23.18
CA LYS A 210 -6.33 -11.51 -23.33
C LYS A 210 -5.61 -12.17 -22.15
N CYS A 211 -5.91 -11.72 -20.93
CA CYS A 211 -5.30 -12.25 -19.72
C CYS A 211 -5.64 -13.74 -19.57
N PRO A 212 -4.68 -14.62 -19.24
CA PRO A 212 -4.95 -16.03 -18.96
C PRO A 212 -5.94 -16.25 -17.81
N LEU A 213 -5.91 -15.40 -16.79
CA LEU A 213 -6.83 -15.43 -15.66
C LEU A 213 -8.26 -15.09 -16.11
N THR A 214 -9.18 -16.01 -15.84
CA THR A 214 -10.62 -15.83 -16.13
C THR A 214 -11.40 -15.31 -14.92
N ASP A 215 -12.54 -14.66 -15.17
CA ASP A 215 -13.48 -14.22 -14.12
C ASP A 215 -13.86 -15.39 -13.18
N LYS A 216 -14.09 -16.59 -13.74
CA LYS A 216 -14.45 -17.77 -12.96
C LYS A 216 -13.33 -18.22 -12.01
N GLN A 217 -12.08 -18.26 -12.48
CA GLN A 217 -10.93 -18.62 -11.64
C GLN A 217 -10.70 -17.60 -10.54
N LEU A 218 -10.80 -16.30 -10.87
CA LEU A 218 -10.75 -15.22 -9.90
C LEU A 218 -11.79 -15.43 -8.79
N ASP A 219 -13.06 -15.60 -9.16
CA ASP A 219 -14.17 -15.79 -8.21
C ASP A 219 -13.98 -17.07 -7.36
N GLU A 220 -13.54 -18.17 -7.97
CA GLU A 220 -13.28 -19.44 -7.27
C GLU A 220 -12.19 -19.30 -6.21
N ILE A 221 -11.04 -18.70 -6.57
CA ILE A 221 -9.92 -18.51 -5.63
C ILE A 221 -10.36 -17.57 -4.49
N CYS A 222 -11.04 -16.46 -4.81
CA CYS A 222 -11.45 -15.47 -3.81
C CYS A 222 -12.50 -16.00 -2.85
N SER A 223 -13.47 -16.79 -3.33
CA SER A 223 -14.52 -17.38 -2.50
C SER A 223 -13.97 -18.26 -1.36
N ARG A 224 -12.75 -18.77 -1.54
CA ARG A 224 -12.05 -19.65 -0.60
C ARG A 224 -10.99 -18.94 0.23
N PHE A 225 -10.91 -17.61 0.17
CA PHE A 225 -9.86 -16.82 0.86
C PHE A 225 -9.69 -17.22 2.34
N LEU A 226 -10.80 -17.33 3.08
CA LEU A 226 -10.79 -17.68 4.51
C LEU A 226 -10.49 -19.17 4.77
N GLU A 227 -10.60 -20.03 3.76
CA GLU A 227 -10.28 -21.46 3.83
C GLU A 227 -8.79 -21.73 3.55
N ILE A 228 -8.08 -20.76 2.96
CA ILE A 228 -6.65 -20.89 2.66
C ILE A 228 -5.85 -20.89 3.97
N PRO A 229 -4.97 -21.90 4.19
CA PRO A 229 -4.14 -22.00 5.39
C PRO A 229 -3.26 -20.77 5.63
N THR A 230 -3.00 -20.50 6.91
CA THR A 230 -2.22 -19.34 7.38
C THR A 230 -0.81 -19.70 7.81
N ASP A 231 -0.37 -20.93 7.52
CA ASP A 231 0.93 -21.50 7.91
C ASP A 231 1.96 -21.48 6.76
N GLY A 232 1.56 -21.00 5.58
CA GLY A 232 2.38 -20.96 4.37
C GLY A 232 2.35 -22.25 3.55
N HIS A 233 1.47 -23.20 3.86
CA HIS A 233 1.32 -24.43 3.06
C HIS A 233 0.98 -24.12 1.59
N CYS A 234 1.61 -24.85 0.67
CA CYS A 234 1.56 -24.65 -0.79
C CYS A 234 2.10 -23.32 -1.31
N LEU A 235 2.81 -22.52 -0.50
CA LEU A 235 3.59 -21.41 -1.04
C LEU A 235 4.79 -21.94 -1.82
N GLU A 236 5.11 -21.27 -2.93
CA GLU A 236 6.40 -21.47 -3.59
C GLU A 236 7.55 -21.20 -2.60
N PRO A 237 8.69 -21.94 -2.69
CA PRO A 237 9.77 -21.83 -1.70
C PRO A 237 10.26 -20.40 -1.45
N ASN A 238 10.38 -19.58 -2.50
CA ASN A 238 10.83 -18.19 -2.38
C ASN A 238 9.80 -17.30 -1.66
N LEU A 239 8.50 -17.53 -1.91
CA LEU A 239 7.42 -16.79 -1.24
C LEU A 239 7.25 -17.24 0.21
N PHE A 240 7.45 -18.51 0.49
CA PHE A 240 7.49 -19.02 1.86
C PHE A 240 8.64 -18.38 2.65
N GLN A 241 9.85 -18.30 2.08
CA GLN A 241 10.97 -17.62 2.71
C GLN A 241 10.70 -16.13 2.90
N LEU A 242 10.16 -15.45 1.88
CA LEU A 242 9.74 -14.05 1.99
C LEU A 242 8.75 -13.85 3.15
N GLY A 243 7.70 -14.67 3.22
CA GLY A 243 6.71 -14.58 4.29
C GLY A 243 7.33 -14.80 5.68
N ARG A 244 8.28 -15.75 5.81
CA ARG A 244 9.01 -15.97 7.06
C ARG A 244 9.80 -14.74 7.52
N ILE A 245 10.41 -14.01 6.59
CA ILE A 245 11.13 -12.78 6.93
C ILE A 245 10.18 -11.78 7.63
N PHE A 246 8.93 -11.65 7.16
CA PHE A 246 7.97 -10.68 7.71
C PHE A 246 7.15 -11.20 8.90
N THR A 247 7.09 -12.52 9.14
CA THR A 247 6.38 -13.12 10.27
C THR A 247 7.29 -13.52 11.43
N GLN A 248 8.60 -13.51 11.23
CA GLN A 248 9.58 -13.79 12.26
C GLN A 248 9.57 -12.72 13.38
N ASN A 249 9.76 -13.19 14.61
CA ASN A 249 10.12 -12.33 15.73
C ASN A 249 11.63 -12.11 15.75
N TYR A 250 12.04 -10.85 15.76
CA TYR A 250 13.43 -10.45 15.85
C TYR A 250 13.70 -9.88 17.24
N ASP A 251 14.64 -10.48 17.97
CA ASP A 251 15.11 -10.06 19.31
C ASP A 251 16.03 -8.83 19.27
N GLY A 252 16.42 -8.40 18.06
CA GLY A 252 17.22 -7.21 17.80
C GLY A 252 16.63 -6.39 16.66
N PRO A 253 17.17 -5.20 16.38
CA PRO A 253 16.64 -4.34 15.32
C PRO A 253 16.74 -5.02 13.95
N ALA A 254 15.62 -5.08 13.25
CA ALA A 254 15.49 -5.67 11.92
C ALA A 254 14.82 -4.64 10.99
N ILE A 255 15.65 -3.97 10.18
CA ILE A 255 15.25 -2.84 9.35
C ILE A 255 14.81 -3.34 7.98
N PHE A 256 13.65 -2.87 7.53
CA PHE A 256 13.06 -3.15 6.24
C PHE A 256 12.95 -1.85 5.47
N CYS A 257 13.48 -1.85 4.25
CA CYS A 257 13.51 -0.64 3.45
C CYS A 257 13.53 -0.93 1.94
N SER A 258 13.01 0.03 1.18
CA SER A 258 13.08 0.04 -0.27
C SER A 258 13.06 1.48 -0.77
N SER A 259 13.78 1.75 -1.85
CA SER A 259 13.68 3.03 -2.56
C SER A 259 12.33 3.21 -3.26
N ALA A 260 11.54 2.13 -3.44
CA ALA A 260 10.17 2.21 -3.96
C ALA A 260 9.26 3.07 -3.09
N PHE A 261 9.55 3.14 -1.78
CA PHE A 261 8.83 3.95 -0.82
C PHE A 261 9.62 5.22 -0.45
N VAL A 262 10.11 5.92 -1.48
CA VAL A 262 10.72 7.24 -1.35
C VAL A 262 9.94 8.23 -2.19
N LEU A 263 9.49 9.31 -1.56
CA LEU A 263 8.72 10.37 -2.20
C LEU A 263 9.23 11.76 -1.79
N PRO A 264 9.06 12.78 -2.65
CA PRO A 264 9.29 14.15 -2.23
C PRO A 264 8.20 14.60 -1.27
N CYS A 265 8.48 15.63 -0.46
CA CYS A 265 7.43 16.33 0.25
C CYS A 265 6.66 17.23 -0.73
N PHE A 266 5.45 16.83 -1.12
CA PHE A 266 4.62 17.68 -1.99
C PHE A 266 3.93 18.76 -1.17
N HIS A 267 3.73 19.93 -1.77
CA HIS A 267 2.85 20.95 -1.21
C HIS A 267 1.40 20.52 -1.39
N SER A 268 0.57 20.81 -0.37
CA SER A 268 -0.88 20.59 -0.46
C SER A 268 -1.58 21.62 -1.36
N GLY A 269 -0.85 22.62 -1.85
CA GLY A 269 -1.33 23.77 -2.63
C GLY A 269 -2.29 24.71 -1.88
N HIS A 270 -2.70 24.37 -0.66
CA HIS A 270 -3.51 25.21 0.24
C HIS A 270 -2.69 26.19 1.06
N ASP A 271 -1.39 25.96 1.17
CA ASP A 271 -0.41 26.86 1.79
C ASP A 271 0.13 27.93 0.81
N GLY A 272 -0.45 28.03 -0.39
CA GLY A 272 -0.11 29.04 -1.39
C GLY A 272 0.99 28.63 -2.38
N GLY A 273 1.52 27.40 -2.29
CA GLY A 273 2.33 26.80 -3.36
C GLY A 273 1.48 26.28 -4.52
N GLN A 274 2.04 26.04 -5.72
CA GLN A 274 1.26 25.34 -6.73
C GLN A 274 1.16 23.85 -6.37
N TRP A 275 0.00 23.28 -6.67
CA TRP A 275 -0.36 21.92 -6.29
C TRP A 275 0.46 20.89 -7.07
N GLY A 276 1.12 19.96 -6.37
CA GLY A 276 2.02 18.97 -7.00
C GLY A 276 3.37 19.54 -7.48
N GLU A 277 3.65 20.83 -7.25
CA GLU A 277 5.01 21.35 -7.44
C GLU A 277 5.93 20.79 -6.34
N SER A 278 6.87 19.95 -6.76
CA SER A 278 8.12 19.78 -6.03
C SER A 278 8.96 21.02 -6.29
N TYR A 279 8.78 22.09 -5.51
CA TYR A 279 9.93 22.98 -5.24
C TYR A 279 11.05 22.07 -4.78
N GLU A 280 12.26 22.13 -5.38
CA GLU A 280 13.34 21.17 -5.10
C GLU A 280 13.35 20.81 -3.60
N PRO A 281 12.77 19.65 -3.24
CA PRO A 281 12.35 19.48 -1.86
C PRO A 281 13.61 19.39 -1.04
N PRO A 282 13.74 20.09 0.09
CA PRO A 282 14.97 20.06 0.88
C PRO A 282 15.22 18.68 1.50
N VAL A 283 14.20 17.81 1.51
CA VAL A 283 14.23 16.47 2.08
C VAL A 283 13.51 15.46 1.17
N ALA A 284 14.08 14.27 1.05
CA ALA A 284 13.38 13.08 0.57
C ALA A 284 12.73 12.36 1.77
N ARG A 285 11.50 11.87 1.58
CA ARG A 285 10.74 11.15 2.60
C ARG A 285 10.81 9.66 2.28
N ALA A 286 11.44 8.87 3.15
CA ALA A 286 11.62 7.45 2.96
C ALA A 286 10.84 6.68 4.03
N LEU A 287 9.88 5.87 3.62
CA LEU A 287 9.16 5.02 4.57
C LEU A 287 10.01 3.78 4.88
N MET A 288 10.25 3.56 6.17
CA MET A 288 11.07 2.47 6.68
C MET A 288 10.35 1.78 7.83
N MET A 289 10.69 0.53 8.08
CA MET A 289 10.06 -0.28 9.12
C MET A 289 11.11 -1.01 9.94
N ASN A 290 10.89 -1.13 11.24
CA ASN A 290 11.65 -1.99 12.13
C ASN A 290 10.72 -3.05 12.72
N LEU A 291 10.96 -4.33 12.38
CA LEU A 291 10.25 -5.47 12.97
C LEU A 291 10.94 -6.03 14.21
N GLY A 292 12.09 -5.48 14.60
CA GLY A 292 12.76 -5.80 15.86
C GLY A 292 12.01 -5.28 17.08
N ASP A 293 12.19 -5.96 18.21
CA ASP A 293 11.73 -5.52 19.53
C ASP A 293 12.67 -4.49 20.21
N GLN A 294 13.77 -4.13 19.55
CA GLN A 294 14.71 -3.09 19.98
C GLN A 294 14.79 -1.93 18.99
N ASP A 295 15.09 -0.74 19.51
CA ASP A 295 15.34 0.44 18.70
C ASP A 295 16.60 0.27 17.84
N ALA A 296 16.52 0.64 16.56
CA ALA A 296 17.70 0.77 15.71
C ALA A 296 18.36 2.13 15.93
N LYS A 297 19.59 2.13 16.45
CA LYS A 297 20.38 3.33 16.75
C LYS A 297 21.59 3.44 15.83
N GLY A 298 22.06 4.68 15.61
CA GLY A 298 23.26 4.93 14.80
C GLY A 298 23.09 4.62 13.31
N VAL A 299 21.86 4.43 12.83
CA VAL A 299 21.57 4.12 11.43
C VAL A 299 21.86 5.35 10.57
N GLN A 300 22.67 5.16 9.52
CA GLN A 300 22.86 6.14 8.45
C GLN A 300 22.20 5.62 7.19
N VAL A 301 21.40 6.46 6.54
CA VAL A 301 20.73 6.12 5.29
C VAL A 301 21.17 7.08 4.21
N SER A 302 21.43 6.56 3.02
CA SER A 302 21.69 7.35 1.81
C SER A 302 20.93 6.83 0.61
N LEU A 303 20.54 7.75 -0.27
CA LEU A 303 19.94 7.45 -1.57
C LEU A 303 20.98 7.74 -2.65
N ARG A 304 21.33 6.69 -3.40
CA ARG A 304 22.31 6.73 -4.47
C ARG A 304 21.66 6.51 -5.82
N ASP A 305 22.02 7.36 -6.76
CA ASP A 305 21.75 7.17 -8.17
C ASP A 305 23.05 6.76 -8.90
N PRO A 306 23.00 5.90 -9.94
CA PRO A 306 24.18 5.50 -10.70
C PRO A 306 24.93 6.68 -11.34
N GLU A 307 24.24 7.72 -11.79
CA GLU A 307 24.83 8.86 -12.49
C GLU A 307 25.23 9.98 -11.51
N LYS A 308 24.36 10.29 -10.55
CA LYS A 308 24.58 11.42 -9.62
C LYS A 308 25.36 11.07 -8.35
N GLY A 309 25.55 9.77 -8.09
CA GLY A 309 26.07 9.30 -6.81
C GLY A 309 25.05 9.50 -5.69
N VAL A 310 25.53 9.72 -4.46
CA VAL A 310 24.63 10.00 -3.33
C VAL A 310 24.02 11.39 -3.52
N TRP A 311 22.69 11.47 -3.42
CA TRP A 311 21.94 12.71 -3.59
C TRP A 311 21.11 13.11 -2.38
N ALA A 312 20.79 12.18 -1.48
CA ALA A 312 20.23 12.47 -0.17
C ALA A 312 20.82 11.53 0.88
N ALA A 313 21.05 12.03 2.10
CA ALA A 313 21.57 11.21 3.18
C ALA A 313 21.28 11.83 4.56
N GLY A 314 21.12 11.00 5.57
CA GLY A 314 20.99 11.46 6.95
C GLY A 314 20.96 10.35 7.99
N PRO A 315 21.14 10.72 9.27
CA PRO A 315 20.91 9.80 10.38
C PRO A 315 19.42 9.51 10.52
N VAL A 316 19.09 8.27 10.87
CA VAL A 316 17.71 7.84 11.08
C VAL A 316 17.62 7.10 12.42
N ALA A 317 16.60 7.42 13.21
CA ALA A 317 16.25 6.65 14.41
C ALA A 317 14.98 5.86 14.10
N ILE A 318 15.03 4.54 14.28
CA ILE A 318 13.88 3.67 13.97
C ILE A 318 13.49 2.92 15.26
N PRO A 319 12.43 3.35 15.95
CA PRO A 319 11.97 2.69 17.17
C PRO A 319 11.67 1.21 16.97
N ALA A 320 11.71 0.44 18.05
CA ALA A 320 11.23 -0.95 18.05
C ALA A 320 9.80 -1.04 17.49
N ARG A 321 9.51 -2.11 16.73
CA ARG A 321 8.17 -2.45 16.22
C ARG A 321 7.42 -1.24 15.64
N SER A 322 8.07 -0.52 14.71
CA SER A 322 7.53 0.74 14.18
C SER A 322 7.66 0.86 12.67
N VAL A 323 6.75 1.66 12.10
CA VAL A 323 6.91 2.27 10.77
C VAL A 323 7.27 3.73 11.00
N ILE A 324 8.23 4.25 10.25
CA ILE A 324 8.62 5.65 10.28
C ILE A 324 8.64 6.25 8.88
N VAL A 325 8.58 7.58 8.83
CA VAL A 325 8.99 8.35 7.66
C VAL A 325 10.33 9.01 7.99
N ALA A 326 11.41 8.46 7.45
CA ALA A 326 12.74 9.05 7.54
C ALA A 326 12.80 10.29 6.64
N LEU A 327 13.27 11.40 7.20
CA LEU A 327 13.50 12.65 6.48
C LEU A 327 14.99 12.71 6.12
N LEU A 328 15.32 12.49 4.84
CA LEU A 328 16.68 12.46 4.34
C LEU A 328 16.99 13.79 3.65
N PRO A 329 17.84 14.65 4.24
CA PRO A 329 18.27 15.88 3.58
C PRO A 329 18.85 15.63 2.20
N ILE A 330 18.42 16.44 1.23
CA ILE A 330 19.03 16.46 -0.09
C ILE A 330 20.38 17.16 -0.01
N LEU A 331 21.41 16.52 -0.56
CA LEU A 331 22.76 17.06 -0.53
C LEU A 331 22.86 18.31 -1.42
N PRO A 332 23.70 19.30 -1.03
CA PRO A 332 23.88 20.51 -1.82
C PRO A 332 24.19 20.20 -3.29
N GLU A 333 23.60 20.99 -4.20
CA GLU A 333 23.82 20.91 -5.65
C GLU A 333 23.33 19.62 -6.34
N LYS A 334 22.73 18.66 -5.62
CA LYS A 334 22.22 17.42 -6.22
C LYS A 334 20.80 17.54 -6.77
N GLY A 335 19.98 18.35 -6.10
CA GLY A 335 18.53 18.42 -6.31
C GLY A 335 17.84 17.09 -5.94
N PHE A 336 16.51 17.10 -5.89
CA PHE A 336 15.76 15.85 -5.77
C PHE A 336 15.91 14.99 -7.02
N TRP A 337 16.08 13.69 -6.82
CA TRP A 337 16.32 12.77 -7.92
C TRP A 337 15.56 11.47 -7.78
N GLY A 338 14.80 11.15 -8.81
CA GLY A 338 14.13 9.86 -8.95
C GLY A 338 12.63 9.90 -8.60
N TRP A 339 11.88 9.09 -9.34
CA TRP A 339 10.61 8.57 -8.87
C TRP A 339 10.88 7.40 -7.92
N GLY A 340 9.93 7.08 -7.04
CA GLY A 340 10.06 5.95 -6.11
C GLY A 340 10.54 4.70 -6.84
N GLY A 341 11.62 4.09 -6.35
CA GLY A 341 12.16 2.83 -6.84
C GLY A 341 13.38 2.97 -7.75
N THR A 342 13.73 4.15 -8.27
CA THR A 342 14.87 4.27 -9.22
C THR A 342 16.24 4.35 -8.55
N SER A 343 16.28 4.85 -7.32
CA SER A 343 17.53 4.98 -6.54
C SER A 343 17.86 3.69 -5.80
N ILE A 344 19.11 3.55 -5.39
CA ILE A 344 19.58 2.52 -4.47
C ILE A 344 19.58 3.11 -3.05
N MET A 345 18.78 2.55 -2.15
CA MET A 345 18.83 2.92 -0.72
C MET A 345 19.96 2.15 -0.02
N GLU A 346 20.95 2.85 0.51
CA GLU A 346 22.05 2.30 1.28
C GLU A 346 21.79 2.56 2.77
N VAL A 347 21.93 1.51 3.59
CA VAL A 347 21.69 1.58 5.04
C VAL A 347 22.94 1.05 5.73
N ASN A 348 23.65 1.94 6.43
CA ASN A 348 24.74 1.57 7.32
C ASN A 348 24.18 1.48 8.75
N ALA A 349 24.00 0.24 9.21
CA ALA A 349 23.42 -0.09 10.51
C ALA A 349 24.17 -1.31 11.08
N PRO A 350 25.37 -1.14 11.66
CA PRO A 350 26.29 -2.24 11.97
C PRO A 350 25.75 -3.23 13.00
N GLU A 351 24.79 -2.83 13.83
CA GLU A 351 24.16 -3.65 14.87
C GLU A 351 22.76 -4.14 14.47
N CYS A 352 22.33 -3.91 13.22
CA CYS A 352 20.99 -4.24 12.74
C CYS A 352 21.03 -5.32 11.66
N VAL A 353 20.01 -6.16 11.63
CA VAL A 353 19.69 -6.92 10.42
C VAL A 353 19.02 -5.97 9.44
N VAL A 354 19.46 -5.95 8.18
CA VAL A 354 18.92 -5.04 7.16
C VAL A 354 18.40 -5.85 5.98
N PHE A 355 17.09 -5.76 5.73
CA PHE A 355 16.42 -6.28 4.56
C PHE A 355 16.14 -5.15 3.56
N LYS A 356 16.84 -5.21 2.43
CA LYS A 356 16.72 -4.23 1.36
C LYS A 356 16.02 -4.84 0.15
N PHE A 357 14.86 -4.29 -0.17
CA PHE A 357 14.10 -4.67 -1.35
C PHE A 357 14.32 -3.63 -2.45
N LEU A 358 14.26 -4.08 -3.70
CA LEU A 358 14.39 -3.24 -4.88
C LEU A 358 13.18 -3.48 -5.77
N ASP A 359 12.75 -2.41 -6.41
CA ASP A 359 11.65 -2.43 -7.38
C ASP A 359 12.12 -3.07 -8.69
N SER A 360 11.52 -4.21 -9.07
CA SER A 360 11.97 -4.95 -10.26
C SER A 360 11.72 -4.19 -11.59
N ARG A 361 10.93 -3.12 -11.56
CA ARG A 361 10.71 -2.24 -12.72
C ARG A 361 11.93 -1.39 -13.07
N HIS A 362 12.77 -1.12 -12.08
CA HIS A 362 13.96 -0.27 -12.20
C HIS A 362 15.26 -1.05 -11.99
N HIS A 363 15.17 -2.23 -11.41
CA HIS A 363 16.28 -3.10 -11.08
C HIS A 363 16.04 -4.50 -11.63
N GLU A 364 17.06 -5.17 -12.17
CA GLU A 364 16.92 -6.56 -12.59
C GLU A 364 16.34 -7.43 -11.46
N LYS A 365 15.61 -8.50 -11.82
CA LYS A 365 14.93 -9.39 -10.87
C LYS A 365 15.88 -9.75 -9.73
N GLN A 366 15.46 -9.44 -8.50
CA GLN A 366 16.24 -9.81 -7.33
C GLN A 366 16.32 -11.33 -7.24
N ALA A 367 17.53 -11.89 -7.31
CA ALA A 367 17.79 -13.04 -6.47
C ALA A 367 17.63 -12.55 -5.04
N LEU A 368 16.84 -13.22 -4.21
CA LEU A 368 16.86 -12.98 -2.75
C LEU A 368 18.32 -13.17 -2.31
N ILE A 369 19.07 -12.08 -2.21
CA ILE A 369 20.48 -12.11 -1.81
C ILE A 369 20.46 -12.53 -0.35
N GLN A 370 20.73 -13.82 -0.14
CA GLN A 370 21.31 -14.33 1.09
C GLN A 370 22.60 -13.54 1.35
N LEU A 371 22.75 -12.96 2.55
CA LEU A 371 23.89 -13.26 3.45
C LEU A 371 23.94 -12.29 4.67
N PRO A 372 24.38 -12.77 5.85
CA PRO A 372 24.43 -14.15 6.30
C PRO A 372 23.23 -14.47 7.20
N PHE A 373 22.49 -15.51 6.83
CA PHE A 373 21.97 -16.38 7.88
C PHE A 373 23.21 -16.98 8.54
N ASN A 374 23.42 -16.71 9.83
CA ASN A 374 24.19 -17.67 10.62
C ASN A 374 23.54 -19.02 10.35
N GLU A 375 24.30 -19.93 9.75
CA GLU A 375 23.93 -21.33 9.68
C GLU A 375 23.60 -21.75 11.12
N MET A 376 22.31 -21.86 11.46
CA MET A 376 21.96 -22.75 12.55
C MET A 376 22.32 -24.14 12.04
N PRO A 377 23.23 -24.87 12.71
CA PRO A 377 23.53 -26.23 12.32
C PRO A 377 22.21 -27.01 12.33
N THR A 378 21.95 -27.75 11.26
CA THR A 378 20.87 -28.75 11.17
C THR A 378 21.17 -29.97 12.03
N SER A 379 21.62 -29.75 13.26
CA SER A 379 21.63 -30.71 14.34
C SER A 379 20.86 -30.07 15.50
N GLU A 380 19.73 -30.67 15.86
CA GLU A 380 18.83 -30.31 16.97
C GLU A 380 17.60 -29.46 16.61
N VAL A 381 16.75 -29.97 15.70
CA VAL A 381 15.29 -29.97 15.94
C VAL A 381 14.74 -31.32 15.45
N GLU A 382 14.39 -32.14 16.45
CA GLU A 382 13.86 -33.53 16.46
C GLU A 382 14.72 -34.66 15.89
#